data_AF-A0A7S0JGJ6-F1
#
_entry.id   AF-A0A7S0JGJ6-F1
#
_cell.length_a   1.000
_cell.length_b   1.000
_cell.length_c   1.000
_cell.angle_alpha   90.00
_cell.angle_beta   90.00
_cell.angle_gamma   90.00
#
_symmetry.space_group_name_H-M   'P 1'
#
loop_
_entity.id
_entity.type
_entity.pdbx_description
1 polymer ?
#
loop_
_entity_poly.entity_id
_entity_poly.type
_entity_poly.pdbx_seq_one_letter_code
_entity_poly.pdbx_strand_id
1 'polypeptide(L)'
;GGWPAQEPRPPNWNCSHAARARHHGAIAAAPLLTEAAADVITGAFRNRWRTLLSFDDVVAAVVGACEEAAVLASTYFVLTSDHGYQLGELNLPMDKRHVYDWDTRVPFVVAGPGIAAGSSFTQPA
;
A
#
# COMPACT_ATOMS: atom_id res chain seq x y z
N GLY A 1 -11.15 -15.15 -6.36
CA GLY A 1 -10.36 -15.36 -5.12
C GLY A 1 -11.11 -14.73 -3.98
N GLY A 2 -11.11 -15.34 -2.79
CA GLY A 2 -11.81 -14.79 -1.62
C GLY A 2 -11.12 -13.55 -1.05
N TRP A 3 -11.84 -12.82 -0.19
CA TRP A 3 -11.27 -11.72 0.58
C TRP A 3 -10.21 -12.24 1.56
N PRO A 4 -9.05 -11.59 1.67
CA PRO A 4 -8.06 -11.98 2.65
C PRO A 4 -8.61 -11.80 4.07
N ALA A 5 -8.39 -12.80 4.92
CA ALA A 5 -8.85 -12.78 6.30
C ALA A 5 -8.08 -11.76 7.15
N GLN A 6 -6.81 -11.50 6.83
CA GLN A 6 -5.92 -10.59 7.56
C GLN A 6 -4.85 -10.00 6.63
N GLU A 7 -4.16 -8.98 7.10
CA GLU A 7 -2.99 -8.40 6.45
C GLU A 7 -1.87 -9.43 6.23
N PRO A 8 -1.01 -9.25 5.22
CA PRO A 8 0.25 -9.97 5.14
C PRO A 8 1.05 -9.79 6.43
N ARG A 9 1.55 -10.89 7.00
CA ARG A 9 2.41 -10.88 8.19
C ARG A 9 3.81 -11.33 7.82
N PRO A 10 4.66 -10.43 7.27
CA PRO A 10 6.05 -10.76 6.93
C PRO A 10 6.89 -11.10 8.18
N PRO A 11 8.12 -11.62 8.04
CA PRO A 11 8.96 -12.01 9.19
C PRO A 11 9.24 -10.90 10.21
N ASN A 12 9.13 -9.64 9.81
CA ASN A 12 9.27 -8.47 10.68
C ASN A 12 7.94 -8.02 11.31
N TRP A 13 6.81 -8.67 11.02
CA TRP A 13 5.53 -8.44 11.69
C TRP A 13 5.56 -9.01 13.10
N ASN A 14 5.25 -8.17 14.10
CA ASN A 14 5.30 -8.53 15.53
C ASN A 14 6.52 -9.37 15.94
N CYS A 15 7.71 -8.97 15.48
CA CYS A 15 8.93 -9.74 15.62
C CYS A 15 9.66 -9.51 16.96
N SER A 16 10.59 -10.43 17.25
CA SER A 16 11.32 -10.46 18.52
C SER A 16 12.17 -9.20 18.75
N HIS A 17 12.52 -8.95 20.02
CA HIS A 17 13.44 -7.87 20.37
C HIS A 17 14.80 -8.02 19.66
N ALA A 18 15.33 -9.25 19.61
CA ALA A 18 16.60 -9.53 18.93
C ALA A 18 16.56 -9.19 17.43
N ALA A 19 15.44 -9.45 16.74
CA ALA A 19 15.27 -9.12 15.33
C ALA A 19 15.32 -7.60 15.07
N ARG A 20 14.98 -6.79 16.09
CA ARG A 20 14.90 -5.32 15.99
C ARG A 20 16.03 -4.59 16.72
N ALA A 21 16.99 -5.32 17.29
CA ALA A 21 18.06 -4.75 18.11
C ALA A 21 18.97 -3.74 17.36
N ARG A 22 19.00 -3.79 16.02
CA ARG A 22 19.77 -2.87 15.17
C ARG A 22 18.98 -1.66 14.67
N HIS A 23 17.70 -1.54 15.03
CA HIS A 23 16.90 -0.35 14.74
C HIS A 23 17.12 0.72 15.80
N HIS A 24 16.70 1.96 15.54
CA HIS A 24 16.79 3.04 16.52
C HIS A 24 16.01 2.72 17.80
N GLY A 25 16.41 3.35 18.92
CA GLY A 25 15.99 2.95 20.27
C GLY A 25 14.49 2.80 20.47
N ALA A 26 13.67 3.68 19.90
CA ALA A 26 12.21 3.58 20.00
C ALA A 26 11.65 2.30 19.39
N ILE A 27 12.21 1.85 18.26
CA ILE A 27 11.83 0.59 17.61
C ILE A 27 12.40 -0.58 18.37
N ALA A 28 13.69 -0.57 18.69
CA ALA A 28 14.31 -1.66 19.43
C ALA A 28 13.57 -1.94 20.75
N ALA A 29 13.11 -0.90 21.45
CA ALA A 29 12.39 -1.03 22.72
C ALA A 29 10.86 -1.23 22.58
N ALA A 30 10.28 -1.14 21.38
CA ALA A 30 8.83 -1.26 21.25
C ALA A 30 8.34 -2.66 21.69
N PRO A 31 7.23 -2.74 22.45
CA PRO A 31 6.69 -4.00 22.95
C PRO A 31 6.19 -4.89 21.80
N LEU A 32 5.92 -6.16 22.09
CA LEU A 32 5.15 -7.00 21.17
C LEU A 32 3.71 -6.49 21.09
N LEU A 33 3.12 -6.60 19.90
CA LEU A 33 1.69 -6.36 19.69
C LEU A 33 0.89 -7.44 20.42
N THR A 34 -0.16 -7.01 21.10
CA THR A 34 -1.15 -7.91 21.71
C THR A 34 -2.12 -8.42 20.66
N GLU A 35 -2.86 -9.49 20.96
CA GLU A 35 -3.95 -9.96 20.09
C GLU A 35 -4.98 -8.87 19.82
N ALA A 36 -5.35 -8.07 20.84
CA ALA A 36 -6.26 -6.94 20.67
C ALA A 36 -5.70 -5.89 19.68
N ALA A 37 -4.39 -5.63 19.69
CA ALA A 37 -3.77 -4.75 18.71
C ALA A 37 -3.80 -5.39 17.31
N ALA A 38 -3.53 -6.69 17.20
CA ALA A 38 -3.60 -7.42 15.93
C ALA A 38 -5.01 -7.40 15.32
N ASP A 39 -6.06 -7.49 16.14
CA ASP A 39 -7.45 -7.38 15.69
C ASP A 39 -7.76 -5.98 15.12
N VAL A 40 -7.26 -4.93 15.77
CA VAL A 40 -7.40 -3.54 15.28
C VAL A 40 -6.69 -3.36 13.93
N ILE A 41 -5.48 -3.90 13.79
CA ILE A 41 -4.72 -3.88 12.53
C ILE A 41 -5.49 -4.61 11.42
N THR A 42 -5.98 -5.81 11.72
CA THR A 42 -6.80 -6.60 10.79
C THR A 42 -8.06 -5.85 10.37
N GLY A 43 -8.71 -5.15 11.30
CA GLY A 43 -9.85 -4.29 11.01
C GLY A 43 -9.51 -3.15 10.05
N ALA A 44 -8.40 -2.45 10.30
CA ALA A 44 -7.92 -1.37 9.43
C ALA A 44 -7.58 -1.89 8.02
N PHE A 45 -6.89 -3.03 7.92
CA PHE A 45 -6.60 -3.69 6.66
C PHE A 45 -7.87 -4.03 5.87
N ARG A 46 -8.85 -4.68 6.50
CA ARG A 46 -10.12 -5.04 5.84
C ARG A 46 -10.89 -3.81 5.36
N ASN A 47 -10.90 -2.73 6.15
CA ASN A 47 -11.54 -1.48 5.75
C ASN A 47 -10.85 -0.86 4.54
N ARG A 48 -9.51 -0.81 4.51
CA ARG A 48 -8.75 -0.35 3.33
C ARG A 48 -9.03 -1.23 2.12
N TRP A 49 -9.08 -2.54 2.28
CA TRP A 49 -9.40 -3.46 1.19
C TRP A 49 -10.79 -3.20 0.60
N ARG A 50 -11.78 -2.88 1.45
CA ARG A 50 -13.13 -2.51 0.98
C ARG A 50 -13.12 -1.23 0.16
N THR A 51 -12.31 -0.23 0.53
CA THR A 51 -12.19 1.02 -0.26
C THR A 51 -11.59 0.81 -1.64
N LEU A 52 -10.77 -0.23 -1.84
CA LEU A 52 -10.22 -0.57 -3.15
C LEU A 52 -11.31 -1.03 -4.14
N LEU A 53 -12.44 -1.57 -3.67
CA LEU A 53 -13.55 -1.88 -4.56
C LEU A 53 -14.17 -0.63 -5.16
N SER A 54 -14.52 0.35 -4.31
CA SER A 54 -15.05 1.63 -4.80
C SER A 54 -14.05 2.39 -5.65
N PHE A 55 -12.75 2.14 -5.46
CA PHE A 55 -11.71 2.74 -6.27
C PHE A 55 -11.72 2.21 -7.71
N ASP A 56 -11.94 0.91 -7.91
CA ASP A 56 -12.05 0.30 -9.24
C ASP A 56 -13.22 0.93 -10.04
N ASP A 57 -14.37 1.11 -9.40
CA ASP A 57 -15.54 1.78 -10.00
C ASP A 57 -15.21 3.22 -10.44
N VAL A 58 -14.45 3.96 -9.64
CA VAL A 58 -14.01 5.33 -9.98
C VAL A 58 -13.06 5.33 -11.18
N VAL A 59 -12.11 4.40 -11.22
CA VAL A 59 -11.19 4.27 -12.37
C VAL A 59 -11.97 3.99 -13.64
N ALA A 60 -12.90 3.04 -13.61
CA ALA A 60 -13.75 2.70 -14.75
C ALA A 60 -14.58 3.91 -15.23
N ALA A 61 -15.17 4.66 -14.29
CA ALA A 61 -15.95 5.85 -14.63
C ALA A 61 -15.11 6.97 -15.28
N VAL A 62 -13.89 7.22 -14.78
CA VAL A 62 -12.99 8.24 -15.34
C VAL A 62 -12.51 7.85 -16.74
N VAL A 63 -12.18 6.56 -16.96
CA VAL A 63 -11.80 6.05 -18.28
C VAL A 63 -12.98 6.16 -19.25
N GLY A 64 -14.17 5.73 -18.84
CA GLY A 64 -15.39 5.84 -19.65
C GLY A 64 -15.72 7.28 -20.03
N ALA A 65 -15.56 8.23 -19.11
CA ALA A 65 -15.74 9.66 -19.41
C ALA A 65 -14.76 10.17 -20.50
N CYS A 66 -13.52 9.67 -20.53
CA CYS A 66 -12.56 10.02 -21.57
C CYS A 66 -12.92 9.42 -22.94
N GLU A 67 -13.53 8.21 -22.95
CA GLU A 67 -14.06 7.57 -24.14
C GLU A 67 -15.25 8.34 -24.72
N GLU A 68 -16.23 8.67 -23.89
CA GLU A 68 -17.42 9.44 -24.28
C GLU A 68 -17.06 10.83 -24.83
N ALA A 69 -16.04 11.47 -24.26
CA ALA A 69 -15.53 12.75 -24.73
C ALA A 69 -14.61 12.64 -25.96
N ALA A 70 -14.35 11.43 -26.47
CA ALA A 70 -13.44 11.15 -27.59
C ALA A 70 -12.00 11.68 -27.41
N VAL A 71 -11.52 11.75 -26.16
CA VAL A 71 -10.16 12.22 -25.81
C VAL A 71 -9.23 11.11 -25.31
N LEU A 72 -9.72 9.87 -25.17
CA LEU A 72 -8.93 8.75 -24.65
C LEU A 72 -7.57 8.59 -25.35
N ALA A 73 -7.53 8.74 -26.68
CA ALA A 73 -6.32 8.60 -27.49
C ALA A 73 -5.26 9.70 -27.27
N SER A 74 -5.57 10.75 -26.50
CA SER A 74 -4.63 11.81 -26.12
C SER A 74 -4.53 12.01 -24.60
N THR A 75 -5.04 11.07 -23.81
CA THR A 75 -5.05 11.15 -22.33
C THR A 75 -4.04 10.19 -21.72
N TYR A 76 -3.28 10.68 -20.75
CA TYR A 76 -2.46 9.85 -19.87
C TYR A 76 -3.15 9.69 -18.52
N PHE A 77 -3.19 8.46 -18.01
CA PHE A 77 -3.63 8.14 -16.67
C PHE A 77 -2.40 7.82 -15.81
N VAL A 78 -2.32 8.47 -14.65
CA VAL A 78 -1.27 8.23 -13.66
C VAL A 78 -1.95 7.79 -12.37
N LEU A 79 -1.68 6.56 -11.95
CA LEU A 79 -2.13 6.00 -10.68
C LEU A 79 -0.94 5.96 -9.72
N THR A 80 -1.09 6.63 -8.58
CA THR A 80 -0.09 6.63 -7.52
C THR A 80 -0.73 6.76 -6.14
N SER A 81 0.08 6.67 -5.09
CA SER A 81 -0.29 6.99 -3.70
C SER A 81 0.63 8.08 -3.16
N ASP A 82 0.19 8.82 -2.16
CA ASP A 82 1.01 9.82 -1.46
C ASP A 82 2.04 9.19 -0.51
N HIS A 83 1.72 8.02 0.04
CA HIS A 83 2.61 7.24 0.91
C HIS A 83 2.19 5.76 0.98
N GLY A 84 3.07 4.95 1.58
CA GLY A 84 2.77 3.58 1.98
C GLY A 84 1.98 3.51 3.29
N TYR A 85 1.81 2.32 3.88
CA TYR A 85 1.11 2.17 5.15
C TYR A 85 1.53 0.89 5.86
N GLN A 86 2.03 1.01 7.09
CA GLN A 86 2.40 -0.14 7.92
C GLN A 86 1.22 -0.73 8.68
N LEU A 87 1.28 -2.05 8.89
CA LEU A 87 0.26 -2.86 9.55
C LEU A 87 0.92 -3.94 10.42
N GLY A 88 1.73 -3.53 11.40
CA GLY A 88 2.33 -4.42 12.40
C GLY A 88 3.83 -4.70 12.21
N GLU A 89 4.42 -4.24 11.11
CA GLU A 89 5.87 -4.31 10.88
C GLU A 89 6.64 -3.62 12.01
N LEU A 90 7.71 -4.27 12.47
CA LEU A 90 8.54 -3.86 13.59
C LEU A 90 7.79 -3.61 14.91
N ASN A 91 6.61 -4.21 15.04
CA ASN A 91 5.69 -4.09 16.17
C ASN A 91 5.04 -2.70 16.27
N LEU A 92 5.07 -1.93 15.19
CA LEU A 92 4.33 -0.68 15.09
C LEU A 92 2.89 -1.01 14.68
N PRO A 93 1.86 -0.59 15.45
CA PRO A 93 0.49 -0.98 15.14
C PRO A 93 0.04 -0.57 13.74
N MET A 94 0.01 0.74 13.48
CA MET A 94 -0.31 1.31 12.16
C MET A 94 0.14 2.76 12.12
N ASP A 95 0.75 3.18 11.01
CA ASP A 95 1.16 4.56 10.74
C ASP A 95 1.60 4.70 9.27
N LYS A 96 2.16 5.87 8.92
CA LYS A 96 2.72 6.21 7.61
C LYS A 96 3.90 7.18 7.69
N ARG A 97 4.53 7.25 8.86
CA ARG A 97 5.45 8.34 9.26
C ARG A 97 6.87 7.86 9.57
N HIS A 98 7.17 6.60 9.28
CA HIS A 98 8.49 6.02 9.49
C HIS A 98 9.26 5.92 8.17
N VAL A 99 10.59 5.87 8.26
CA VAL A 99 11.50 5.87 7.10
C VAL A 99 11.71 4.48 6.48
N TYR A 100 10.76 3.57 6.68
CA TYR A 100 10.86 2.19 6.20
C TYR A 100 10.15 2.01 4.86
N ASP A 101 10.52 0.95 4.14
CA ASP A 101 10.00 0.65 2.79
C ASP A 101 8.47 0.62 2.75
N TRP A 102 7.81 0.09 3.77
CA TRP A 102 6.35 -0.02 3.81
C TRP A 102 5.62 1.32 3.97
N ASP A 103 6.28 2.36 4.46
CA ASP A 103 5.71 3.71 4.61
C ASP A 103 6.05 4.60 3.40
N THR A 104 7.07 4.23 2.62
CA THR A 104 7.63 5.06 1.53
C THR A 104 7.39 4.51 0.13
N ARG A 105 7.29 3.18 -0.04
CA ARG A 105 6.99 2.57 -1.34
C ARG A 105 5.52 2.70 -1.67
N VAL A 106 5.25 3.22 -2.86
CA VAL A 106 3.90 3.43 -3.41
C VAL A 106 3.78 2.79 -4.78
N PRO A 107 2.56 2.40 -5.22
CA PRO A 107 2.34 2.08 -6.63
C PRO A 107 2.62 3.32 -7.48
N PHE A 108 3.21 3.13 -8.65
CA PHE A 108 3.32 4.16 -9.68
C PHE A 108 3.08 3.52 -11.04
N VAL A 109 1.86 3.67 -11.56
CA VAL A 109 1.42 3.06 -12.82
C VAL A 109 1.00 4.17 -13.77
N VAL A 110 1.49 4.11 -15.00
CA VAL A 110 1.13 5.07 -16.05
C VAL A 110 0.59 4.30 -17.25
N ALA A 111 -0.53 4.77 -17.79
CA ALA A 111 -1.13 4.27 -19.02
C ALA A 111 -1.47 5.45 -19.94
N GLY A 112 -1.32 5.27 -21.25
CA GLY A 112 -1.60 6.33 -22.22
C GLY A 112 -0.91 6.10 -23.57
N PRO A 113 -1.04 7.06 -24.49
CA PRO A 113 -0.48 6.99 -25.83
C PRO A 113 1.03 6.71 -25.81
N GLY A 114 1.49 5.76 -26.62
CA GLY A 114 2.92 5.43 -26.76
C GLY A 114 3.54 4.63 -25.60
N ILE A 115 2.81 4.33 -24.53
CA ILE A 115 3.28 3.48 -23.43
C ILE A 115 2.91 2.03 -23.71
N ALA A 116 3.91 1.16 -23.89
CA ALA A 116 3.68 -0.26 -24.11
C ALA A 116 3.17 -0.95 -22.83
N ALA A 117 2.10 -1.74 -22.95
CA ALA A 117 1.55 -2.50 -21.83
C ALA A 117 2.58 -3.48 -21.24
N GLY A 118 2.61 -3.58 -19.91
CA GLY A 118 3.53 -4.47 -19.19
C GLY A 118 5.00 -4.01 -19.22
N SER A 119 5.29 -2.82 -19.74
CA SER A 119 6.63 -2.23 -19.63
C SER A 119 6.95 -1.84 -18.17
N SER A 120 8.23 -1.89 -17.82
CA SER A 120 8.74 -1.44 -16.52
C SER A 120 9.85 -0.43 -16.73
N PHE A 121 9.87 0.61 -15.90
CA PHE A 121 10.94 1.60 -15.87
C PHE A 121 11.69 1.45 -14.55
N THR A 122 12.99 1.14 -14.63
CA THR A 122 13.85 0.84 -13.47
C THR A 122 14.81 1.97 -13.13
N GLN A 123 14.82 3.04 -13.92
CA GLN A 123 15.61 4.23 -13.61
C GLN A 123 14.91 5.02 -12.49
N PRO A 124 15.67 5.49 -11.48
CA PRO A 124 15.12 6.46 -10.54
C PRO A 124 14.69 7.72 -11.30
N ALA A 125 13.59 8.34 -10.86
CA ALA A 125 13.23 9.69 -11.27
C ALA A 125 14.29 10.71 -10.84
#